data_AF-A0A4R9PVX6-F1
#
_entry.id   AF-A0A4R9PVX6-F1
#
_cell.length_a   1.000
_cell.length_b   1.000
_cell.length_c   1.000
_cell.angle_alpha   90.00
_cell.angle_beta   90.00
_cell.angle_gamma   90.00
#
_symmetry.space_group_name_H-M   'P 1'
#
loop_
_entity.id
_entity.type
_entity.pdbx_description
1 polymer ?
#
loop_
_entity_poly.entity_id
_entity_poly.type
_entity_poly.pdbx_seq_one_letter_code
_entity_poly.pdbx_strand_id
1 'polypeptide(L)' 'MTGDNVDSGPLTLDLTFPYRLLRPGEKSRECLFLLHGSGVGETSMVALARRLAPDAVLIAVRGRVP' A
#
# COMPACT_ATOMS: atom_id res chain seq x y z
N MET A 1 13.05 -5.42 -12.94
CA MET A 1 13.78 -4.75 -11.85
C MET A 1 13.01 -3.49 -11.47
N THR A 2 11.85 -3.64 -10.86
CA THR A 2 10.97 -2.51 -10.49
C THR A 2 11.33 -2.09 -9.07
N GLY A 3 11.78 -0.85 -8.94
CA GLY A 3 12.35 -0.31 -7.72
C GLY A 3 11.39 -0.46 -6.54
N ASP A 4 11.88 -1.12 -5.49
CA ASP A 4 11.35 -0.96 -4.16
C ASP A 4 11.56 0.50 -3.78
N ASN A 5 10.51 1.30 -3.98
CA ASN A 5 10.51 2.68 -3.53
C ASN A 5 10.51 2.64 -2.00
N VAL A 6 11.63 3.06 -1.39
CA VAL A 6 11.93 2.99 0.05
C VAL A 6 10.81 3.60 0.91
N ASP A 7 10.02 4.51 0.34
CA ASP A 7 8.89 5.20 0.99
C ASP A 7 7.66 4.32 1.30
N SER A 8 7.54 3.12 0.74
CA SER A 8 6.30 2.33 0.85
C SER A 8 6.31 1.27 1.97
N GLY A 9 7.36 1.19 2.79
CA GLY A 9 7.53 0.10 3.77
C GLY A 9 7.80 -1.26 3.10
N PRO A 10 8.23 -2.29 3.86
CA PRO A 10 8.53 -3.61 3.30
C PRO A 10 7.27 -4.33 2.83
N LEU A 11 7.41 -5.19 1.81
CA LEU A 11 6.36 -6.12 1.43
C LEU A 11 6.29 -7.25 2.48
N THR A 12 5.16 -7.36 3.16
CA THR A 12 4.88 -8.39 4.16
C THR A 12 4.10 -9.54 3.52
N LEU A 13 4.47 -10.78 3.87
CA LEU A 13 3.98 -12.03 3.25
C LEU A 13 3.41 -13.04 4.27
N ASP A 14 3.15 -12.59 5.49
CA ASP A 14 2.69 -13.42 6.61
C ASP A 14 1.17 -13.68 6.62
N LEU A 15 0.41 -13.00 5.75
CA LEU A 15 -1.03 -13.14 5.56
C LEU A 15 -1.38 -13.69 4.17
N THR A 16 -2.66 -14.01 3.96
CA THR A 16 -3.16 -14.59 2.70
C THR A 16 -2.87 -13.73 1.47
N PHE A 17 -2.79 -12.40 1.63
CA PHE A 17 -2.41 -11.48 0.57
C PHE A 17 -1.12 -10.75 0.96
N PRO A 18 -0.12 -10.67 0.06
CA PRO A 18 1.02 -9.79 0.26
C PRO A 18 0.56 -8.34 0.42
N TYR A 19 1.15 -7.60 1.34
CA TYR A 19 0.76 -6.21 1.56
C TYR A 19 1.92 -5.33 1.99
N ARG A 20 1.76 -4.04 1.81
CA ARG A 20 2.60 -3.01 2.44
C ARG A 20 1.76 -2.18 3.38
N LEU A 21 2.31 -1.86 4.53
CA LEU A 21 1.69 -1.02 5.54
C LEU A 21 2.41 0.32 5.61
N LEU A 22 1.72 1.38 5.19
CA LEU A 22 2.26 2.74 5.19
C LEU A 22 1.53 3.55 6.25
N ARG A 23 2.18 3.73 7.40
CA ARG A 23 1.68 4.59 8.47
C ARG A 23 2.23 6.00 8.29
N PRO A 24 1.38 7.04 8.24
CA PRO A 24 1.83 8.37 8.64
C PRO A 24 2.12 8.32 10.15
N GLY A 25 2.72 9.38 10.71
CA GLY A 25 3.02 9.44 12.15
C GLY A 25 1.80 9.15 13.06
N GLU A 26 1.99 9.18 14.38
CA GLU A 26 1.06 8.63 15.39
C GLU A 26 -0.43 9.09 15.37
N LYS A 27 -0.83 10.04 14.53
CA LYS A 27 -2.12 10.75 14.68
C LYS A 27 -3.25 10.31 13.75
N SER A 28 -3.04 9.32 12.88
CA SER A 28 -4.09 8.88 11.96
C SER A 28 -5.26 8.17 12.65
N ARG A 29 -6.50 8.54 12.29
CA ARG A 29 -7.71 7.80 12.68
C ARG A 29 -8.37 7.04 11.53
N GLU A 30 -7.85 7.20 10.32
CA GLU A 30 -8.45 6.65 9.10
C GLU A 30 -7.53 5.59 8.50
N CYS A 31 -8.12 4.54 7.92
CA CYS A 31 -7.40 3.46 7.27
C CYS A 31 -8.00 3.21 5.89
N LEU A 32 -7.16 3.18 4.85
CA LEU A 32 -7.56 2.87 3.49
C LEU A 32 -6.89 1.56 3.05
N PHE A 33 -7.72 0.63 2.58
CA PHE A 33 -7.26 -0.55 1.84
C PHE A 33 -7.18 -0.20 0.36
N LEU A 34 -6.00 -0.38 -0.22
CA LEU A 34 -5.75 -0.08 -1.64
C LEU A 34 -5.72 -1.39 -2.42
N LEU A 35 -6.67 -1.53 -3.34
CA LEU A 35 -6.72 -2.63 -4.29
C LEU A 35 -6.36 -2.09 -5.67
N HIS A 36 -5.28 -2.60 -6.25
CA HIS A 36 -4.79 -2.14 -7.55
C HIS A 36 -5.60 -2.75 -8.71
N GLY A 37 -5.53 -2.09 -9.87
CA GLY A 37 -6.03 -2.66 -11.13
C GLY A 37 -5.15 -3.82 -11.64
N SER A 38 -5.65 -4.61 -12.57
CA SER A 38 -4.88 -5.70 -13.19
C SER A 38 -3.59 -5.20 -13.87
N GLY A 39 -2.54 -6.03 -13.89
CA GLY A 39 -1.27 -5.73 -14.59
C GLY A 39 -0.31 -4.79 -13.88
N VAL A 40 -0.67 -4.29 -12.69
CA VAL A 40 0.18 -3.44 -11.84
C VAL A 40 0.32 -4.03 -10.43
N GLY A 41 1.14 -3.40 -9.58
CA GLY A 41 1.40 -3.85 -8.20
C GLY A 41 0.70 -3.01 -7.12
N GLU A 42 0.90 -3.42 -5.88
CA GLU A 42 0.33 -2.84 -4.66
C GLU A 42 0.64 -1.35 -4.46
N THR A 43 1.78 -0.88 -4.97
CA THR A 43 2.20 0.53 -4.82
C THR A 43 1.50 1.48 -5.79
N SER A 44 0.83 0.96 -6.82
CA SER A 44 0.25 1.76 -7.92
C SER A 44 -0.77 2.81 -7.47
N MET A 45 -1.47 2.57 -6.35
CA MET A 45 -2.50 3.48 -5.84
C MET A 45 -2.04 4.40 -4.70
N VAL A 46 -0.82 4.22 -4.18
CA VAL A 46 -0.34 4.93 -2.99
C VAL A 46 -0.33 6.45 -3.19
N ALA A 47 0.13 6.92 -4.35
CA ALA A 47 0.18 8.35 -4.65
C ALA A 47 -1.21 9.00 -4.69
N LEU A 48 -2.21 8.31 -5.24
CA LEU A 48 -3.59 8.80 -5.23
C LEU A 48 -4.14 8.83 -3.80
N ALA A 49 -3.96 7.74 -3.05
CA ALA A 49 -4.41 7.64 -1.67
C ALA A 49 -3.84 8.75 -0.78
N ARG A 50 -2.55 9.08 -0.94
CA ARG A 50 -1.90 10.20 -0.22
C ARG A 50 -2.44 11.58 -0.60
N ARG A 51 -2.97 11.77 -1.81
CA ARG A 51 -3.64 13.02 -2.20
C ARG A 51 -5.06 13.12 -1.62
N LEU A 52 -5.74 12.00 -1.44
CA LEU A 52 -7.11 11.94 -0.91
C LEU A 52 -7.15 11.99 0.62
N ALA A 53 -6.31 11.20 1.27
CA ALA A 53 -6.21 11.09 2.71
C ALA A 53 -4.73 11.07 3.13
N PRO A 54 -4.07 12.24 3.20
CA PRO A 54 -2.63 12.35 3.44
C PRO A 54 -2.20 11.64 4.72
N ASP A 55 -3.04 11.75 5.76
CA ASP A 55 -2.79 11.23 7.09
C ASP A 55 -3.42 9.87 7.33
N ALA A 56 -3.99 9.18 6.35
CA ALA A 56 -4.53 7.83 6.58
C ALA A 56 -3.43 6.77 6.66
N VAL A 57 -3.66 5.74 7.48
CA VAL A 57 -2.94 4.46 7.38
C VAL A 57 -3.32 3.81 6.04
N LEU A 58 -2.34 3.39 5.26
CA LEU A 58 -2.59 2.71 3.99
C LEU A 58 -2.18 1.25 4.10
N ILE A 59 -3.09 0.34 3.73
CA ILE A 59 -2.82 -1.08 3.50
C ILE A 59 -2.84 -1.30 1.99
N ALA A 60 -1.67 -1.32 1.37
CA ALA A 60 -1.50 -1.56 -0.06
C ALA A 60 -1.41 -3.07 -0.32
N VAL A 61 -2.48 -3.66 -0.87
CA VAL A 61 -2.59 -5.11 -1.05
C VAL A 61 -2.14 -5.50 -2.45
N ARG A 62 -1.33 -6.56 -2.58
CA ARG A 62 -0.98 -7.17 -3.86
C ARG A 62 -1.94 -8.31 -4.18
N GLY A 63 -2.41 -8.37 -5.42
CA GLY A 63 -3.11 -9.53 -5.96
C GLY A 63 -2.26 -10.81 -5.91
N ARG A 64 -2.92 -11.97 -5.93
CA ARG A 64 -2.26 -13.29 -5.85
C ARG A 64 -2.11 -13.98 -7.20
N VAL A 65 -2.47 -13.30 -8.28
CA VAL A 65 -2.40 -13.86 -9.63
C VAL A 65 -0.92 -13.91 -10.04
N PRO A 66 -0.40 -15.07 -10.48
CA PRO A 66 0.96 -15.23 -10.98
C PRO A 66 1.30 -14.30 -12.14
#